data_AF-A0A3R9NX42-F1
#
_entry.id   AF-A0A3R9NX42-F1
#
_cell.length_a   1.000
_cell.length_b   1.000
_cell.length_c   1.000
_cell.angle_alpha   90.00
_cell.angle_beta   90.00
_cell.angle_gamma   90.00
#
_symmetry.space_group_name_H-M   'P 1'
#
loop_
_entity.id
_entity.type
_entity.pdbx_description
1 polymer ?
#
loop_
_entity_poly.entity_id
_entity_poly.type
_entity_poly.pdbx_seq_one_letter_code
_entity_poly.pdbx_strand_id
1 'polypeptide(L)'
;MSFLLLTASYTWAVPADAGYDFYSIFYVLAFALNLGLLVWEGHRRGYALRPWLVLLACTTLAFILGTKLLALSGPEWRSLLGTGRWPGSEARTVLGGALAGTITLLALRRPFGFSWHVFDAFTLPMCAALVVQCVGCVLTGCCFGEVTPGGWGLTYPPDTLPYLVQVVRGAIPVGAAQSLPVHPTQLYSLLLCAGVALVLVLTRHKSWPGGSRRLLHLGLLLTGRLLIEFWRDPAGEQVGATTHVHLGVALKQVQWALLLLGPAVLGLWAWRLRQAPAPERLPTQNPVRNLLAVAGLLLLTAWLGQQALTLPEVLVVKALLLGVLVLEGGALLLGAAGQLQPLRVALPLGLATVVFVLTSQVPADSVRRGLESYNTVSGGFSAGSFQRQQNTGGGCGGASPLVEYRHRYATGTFDYAHTRLPGTDVDGRIHKAEATWGVRLHAGSDHLKPTSDSSFYQAYNQPDNLLIAINPYVQLDRQWLGVGIGLMAGNLGFHRIYYGDKQSVLDVQASLRVGSRPQLFAIADYNFLGYGSANPQHRLGLGTGFGGTRWQVIGGAARAKDYNIAEGQSRWSGFVEARGTLTPQWQASSFLTLGNPNQQQIGLRFGYRLPGKSTRR
;
A
#
# COMPACT_ATOMS: atom_id res chain seq x y z
N MET A 1 -59.51 35.38 20.76
CA MET A 1 -59.20 33.95 20.94
C MET A 1 -57.79 33.70 20.45
N SER A 2 -56.86 33.61 21.39
CA SER A 2 -55.43 33.42 21.17
C SER A 2 -55.16 31.96 20.85
N PHE A 3 -54.71 31.64 19.64
CA PHE A 3 -54.13 30.33 19.32
C PHE A 3 -52.69 30.31 19.82
N LEU A 4 -52.51 29.97 21.09
CA LEU A 4 -51.27 29.40 21.62
C LEU A 4 -51.13 27.98 21.05
N LEU A 5 -50.63 27.88 19.82
CA LEU A 5 -50.06 26.62 19.34
C LEU A 5 -48.68 26.51 19.98
N LEU A 6 -48.52 25.50 20.83
CA LEU A 6 -47.26 25.04 21.39
C LEU A 6 -46.22 24.85 20.27
N THR A 7 -45.36 25.84 20.03
CA THR A 7 -44.10 25.64 19.31
C THR A 7 -43.09 25.07 20.31
N ALA A 8 -43.23 23.80 20.65
CA ALA A 8 -42.15 23.09 21.30
C ALA A 8 -40.94 23.11 20.35
N SER A 9 -39.88 23.80 20.75
CA SER A 9 -38.62 23.82 20.02
C SER A 9 -37.99 22.42 20.13
N TYR A 10 -38.20 21.55 19.14
CA TYR A 10 -37.55 20.24 19.08
C TYR A 10 -36.09 20.41 18.64
N THR A 11 -35.26 20.92 19.54
CA THR A 11 -33.80 20.92 19.39
C THR A 11 -33.24 19.65 20.02
N TRP A 12 -32.51 18.86 19.25
CA TRP A 12 -31.94 17.60 19.73
C TRP A 12 -30.43 17.81 19.92
N ALA A 13 -29.96 17.61 21.14
CA ALA A 13 -28.54 17.57 21.44
C ALA A 13 -27.98 16.24 20.94
N VAL A 14 -26.98 16.28 20.06
CA VAL A 14 -26.30 15.07 19.61
C VAL A 14 -25.24 14.71 20.64
N PRO A 15 -25.24 13.47 21.17
CA PRO A 15 -24.18 12.99 22.05
C PRO A 15 -22.93 12.70 21.21
N ALA A 16 -22.25 13.75 20.78
CA ALA A 16 -21.01 13.66 20.01
C ALA A 16 -19.82 13.90 20.97
N ASP A 17 -19.45 12.91 21.77
CA ASP A 17 -18.26 13.05 22.62
C ASP A 17 -16.99 13.00 21.77
N ALA A 18 -16.08 13.96 21.96
CA ALA A 18 -14.79 14.07 21.26
C ALA A 18 -13.88 12.82 21.40
N GLY A 19 -14.21 11.90 22.31
CA GLY A 19 -13.47 10.65 22.53
C GLY A 19 -13.87 9.47 21.63
N TYR A 20 -14.99 9.53 20.90
CA TYR A 20 -15.47 8.41 20.08
C TYR A 20 -15.42 8.74 18.58
N ASP A 21 -14.63 7.97 17.82
CA ASP A 21 -14.57 8.05 16.36
C ASP A 21 -15.75 7.33 15.69
N PHE A 22 -16.95 7.92 15.84
CA PHE A 22 -18.17 7.43 15.19
C PHE A 22 -18.03 7.43 13.67
N TYR A 23 -17.29 8.39 13.10
CA TYR A 23 -17.13 8.49 11.65
C TYR A 23 -16.50 7.22 11.07
N SER A 24 -15.37 6.77 11.62
CA SER A 24 -14.67 5.59 11.11
C SER A 24 -15.49 4.31 11.31
N ILE A 25 -16.22 4.18 12.42
CA ILE A 25 -17.07 3.00 12.67
C ILE A 25 -18.17 2.90 11.60
N PHE A 26 -18.93 3.97 11.39
CA PHE A 26 -20.00 4.00 10.39
C PHE A 26 -19.46 3.92 8.96
N TYR A 27 -18.27 4.46 8.71
CA TYR A 27 -17.56 4.30 7.45
C TYR A 27 -17.27 2.83 7.13
N VAL A 28 -16.69 2.08 8.08
CA VAL A 28 -16.44 0.65 7.92
C VAL A 28 -17.74 -0.12 7.73
N LEU A 29 -18.76 0.19 8.53
CA LEU A 29 -20.07 -0.45 8.44
C LEU A 29 -20.73 -0.20 7.08
N ALA A 30 -20.68 1.03 6.58
CA ALA A 30 -21.23 1.40 5.28
C ALA A 30 -20.51 0.67 4.13
N PHE A 31 -19.17 0.59 4.16
CA PHE A 31 -18.40 -0.18 3.17
C PHE A 31 -18.70 -1.68 3.23
N ALA A 32 -18.75 -2.25 4.44
CA ALA A 32 -19.06 -3.66 4.64
C ALA A 32 -20.48 -4.00 4.13
N LEU A 33 -21.47 -3.18 4.48
CA LEU A 33 -22.84 -3.33 4.01
C LEU A 33 -22.93 -3.20 2.49
N ASN A 34 -22.32 -2.17 1.90
CA ASN A 34 -22.31 -1.95 0.46
C ASN A 34 -21.75 -3.16 -0.28
N LEU A 35 -20.58 -3.65 0.14
CA LEU A 35 -19.91 -4.77 -0.52
C LEU A 35 -20.63 -6.09 -0.30
N GLY A 36 -21.15 -6.34 0.90
CA GLY A 36 -21.97 -7.52 1.17
C GLY A 36 -23.21 -7.57 0.28
N LEU A 37 -23.92 -6.45 0.16
CA LEU A 37 -25.08 -6.34 -0.72
C LEU A 37 -24.71 -6.43 -2.21
N LEU A 38 -23.55 -5.90 -2.63
CA LEU A 38 -23.07 -6.03 -4.01
C LEU A 38 -22.68 -7.46 -4.36
N VAL A 39 -22.02 -8.19 -3.45
CA VAL A 39 -21.70 -9.61 -3.64
C VAL A 39 -22.99 -10.41 -3.72
N TRP A 40 -23.95 -10.15 -2.83
CA TRP A 40 -25.26 -10.79 -2.84
C TRP A 40 -26.06 -10.49 -4.12
N GLU A 41 -26.12 -9.24 -4.56
CA GLU A 41 -26.82 -8.83 -5.79
C GLU A 41 -26.16 -9.43 -7.03
N GLY A 42 -24.83 -9.48 -7.08
CA GLY A 42 -24.09 -10.15 -8.15
C GLY A 42 -24.39 -11.65 -8.21
N HIS A 43 -24.45 -12.31 -7.04
CA HIS A 43 -24.82 -13.72 -6.95
C HIS A 43 -26.26 -13.96 -7.43
N ARG A 44 -27.21 -13.12 -6.99
CA ARG A 44 -28.62 -13.18 -7.40
C ARG A 44 -28.81 -12.99 -8.90
N ARG A 45 -27.99 -12.16 -9.54
CA ARG A 45 -27.99 -11.94 -11.00
C ARG A 45 -27.25 -13.01 -11.79
N GLY A 46 -26.68 -14.02 -11.13
CA GLY A 46 -25.92 -15.08 -11.80
C GLY A 46 -24.54 -14.63 -12.32
N TYR A 47 -23.98 -13.54 -11.79
CA TYR A 47 -22.64 -13.12 -12.16
C TYR A 47 -21.60 -14.11 -11.62
N ALA A 48 -20.63 -14.46 -12.45
CA ALA A 48 -19.46 -15.20 -12.00
C ALA A 48 -18.71 -14.41 -10.92
N LEU A 49 -18.54 -15.00 -9.73
CA LEU A 49 -17.94 -14.33 -8.57
C LEU A 49 -16.54 -13.78 -8.84
N ARG A 50 -15.70 -14.51 -9.60
CA ARG A 50 -14.31 -14.13 -9.88
C ARG A 50 -14.18 -12.77 -10.60
N PRO A 51 -14.72 -12.59 -11.83
CA PRO A 51 -14.68 -11.28 -12.50
C PRO A 51 -15.51 -10.22 -11.78
N TRP A 52 -16.56 -10.60 -11.04
CA TRP A 52 -17.36 -9.67 -10.25
C TRP A 52 -16.55 -9.05 -9.10
N LEU A 53 -15.87 -9.87 -8.29
CA LEU A 53 -15.04 -9.39 -7.18
C LEU A 53 -13.86 -8.53 -7.68
N VAL A 54 -13.27 -8.83 -8.83
CA VAL A 54 -12.25 -7.98 -9.46
C VAL A 54 -12.84 -6.61 -9.83
N LEU A 55 -14.03 -6.58 -10.46
CA LEU A 55 -14.69 -5.34 -10.80
C LEU A 55 -15.05 -4.53 -9.55
N LEU A 56 -15.51 -5.18 -8.49
CA LEU A 56 -15.77 -4.56 -7.19
C LEU A 56 -14.48 -3.98 -6.59
N ALA A 57 -13.36 -4.70 -6.63
CA ALA A 57 -12.07 -4.20 -6.12
C ALA A 57 -11.61 -2.95 -6.89
N CYS A 58 -11.66 -2.98 -8.23
CA CYS A 58 -11.32 -1.83 -9.08
C CYS A 58 -12.20 -0.61 -8.78
N THR A 59 -13.52 -0.80 -8.77
CA THR A 59 -14.49 0.29 -8.55
C THR A 59 -14.44 0.83 -7.13
N THR A 60 -14.19 -0.01 -6.13
CA THR A 60 -14.02 0.38 -4.72
C THR A 60 -12.75 1.20 -4.52
N LEU A 61 -11.62 0.76 -5.08
CA LEU A 61 -10.38 1.53 -5.02
C LEU A 61 -10.54 2.88 -5.72
N ALA A 62 -11.13 2.90 -6.92
CA ALA A 62 -11.41 4.15 -7.64
C ALA A 62 -12.36 5.06 -6.86
N PHE A 63 -13.38 4.51 -6.21
CA PHE A 63 -14.28 5.28 -5.34
C PHE A 63 -13.51 5.93 -4.18
N ILE A 64 -12.72 5.16 -3.44
CA ILE A 64 -11.93 5.66 -2.31
C ILE A 64 -10.99 6.79 -2.77
N LEU A 65 -10.21 6.56 -3.82
CA LEU A 65 -9.30 7.58 -4.36
C LEU A 65 -10.05 8.80 -4.86
N GLY A 66 -11.18 8.61 -5.55
CA GLY A 66 -12.04 9.69 -6.03
C GLY A 66 -12.57 10.56 -4.90
N THR A 67 -12.92 9.97 -3.74
CA THR A 67 -13.38 10.77 -2.60
C THR A 67 -12.33 11.74 -2.07
N LYS A 68 -11.05 11.37 -2.15
CA LYS A 68 -9.93 12.19 -1.66
C LYS A 68 -9.48 13.19 -2.71
N LEU A 69 -9.25 12.72 -3.94
CA LEU A 69 -8.72 13.55 -5.04
C LEU A 69 -9.59 14.76 -5.32
N LEU A 70 -10.92 14.60 -5.35
CA LEU A 70 -11.81 15.73 -5.61
C LEU A 70 -11.94 16.67 -4.40
N ALA A 71 -11.60 16.21 -3.20
CA ALA A 71 -11.62 17.03 -1.99
C ALA A 71 -10.33 17.85 -1.79
N LEU A 72 -9.27 17.59 -2.57
CA LEU A 72 -8.02 18.33 -2.46
C LEU A 72 -8.17 19.78 -2.90
N SER A 73 -7.66 20.69 -2.09
CA SER A 73 -7.54 22.11 -2.38
C SER A 73 -6.42 22.40 -3.40
N GLY A 74 -6.45 23.58 -4.02
CA GLY A 74 -5.43 23.99 -4.99
C GLY A 74 -3.98 23.89 -4.49
N PRO A 75 -3.64 24.34 -3.26
CA PRO A 75 -2.32 24.16 -2.68
C PRO A 75 -1.94 22.69 -2.47
N GLU A 76 -2.88 21.85 -2.05
CA GLU A 76 -2.66 20.41 -1.85
C GLU A 76 -2.39 19.69 -3.17
N TRP A 77 -3.10 20.06 -4.24
CA TRP A 77 -2.82 19.58 -5.58
C TRP A 77 -1.41 19.95 -6.05
N ARG A 78 -0.97 21.19 -5.81
CA ARG A 78 0.42 21.61 -6.14
C ARG A 78 1.45 20.82 -5.33
N SER A 79 1.17 20.57 -4.05
CA SER A 79 2.04 19.76 -3.20
C SER A 79 2.14 18.31 -3.68
N LEU A 80 1.00 17.69 -4.03
CA LEU A 80 0.94 16.34 -4.57
C LEU A 80 1.71 16.22 -5.89
N LEU A 81 1.53 17.18 -6.81
CA LEU A 81 2.20 17.18 -8.11
C LEU A 81 3.71 17.51 -8.00
N GLY A 82 4.10 18.40 -7.07
CA GLY A 82 5.50 18.81 -6.91
C GLY A 82 6.34 17.82 -6.09
N THR A 83 5.75 17.20 -5.07
CA THR A 83 6.49 16.33 -4.13
C THR A 83 6.15 14.84 -4.27
N GLY A 84 5.05 14.50 -4.97
CA GLY A 84 4.53 13.15 -5.06
C GLY A 84 3.95 12.62 -3.74
N ARG A 85 3.80 13.46 -2.71
CA ARG A 85 3.30 13.06 -1.39
C ARG A 85 1.81 13.35 -1.28
N TRP A 86 1.07 12.37 -0.77
CA TRP A 86 -0.34 12.57 -0.46
C TRP A 86 -0.48 13.56 0.71
N PRO A 87 -1.34 14.58 0.58
CA PRO A 87 -1.58 15.53 1.65
C PRO A 87 -2.24 14.83 2.84
N GLY A 88 -1.90 15.23 4.06
CA GLY A 88 -2.48 14.68 5.29
C GLY A 88 -3.92 15.15 5.58
N SER A 89 -4.63 15.62 4.56
CA SER A 89 -5.99 16.11 4.67
C SER A 89 -6.98 14.95 4.79
N GLU A 90 -7.89 15.08 5.75
CA GLU A 90 -8.98 14.11 5.96
C GLU A 90 -10.22 14.45 5.13
N ALA A 91 -10.16 15.51 4.31
CA ALA A 91 -11.27 15.95 3.48
C ALA A 91 -11.68 14.85 2.47
N ARG A 92 -12.98 14.59 2.41
CA ARG A 92 -13.57 13.57 1.53
C ARG A 92 -14.86 14.07 0.92
N THR A 93 -15.11 13.72 -0.34
CA THR A 93 -16.38 14.01 -1.03
C THR A 93 -16.94 12.78 -1.73
N VAL A 94 -18.20 12.44 -1.40
CA VAL A 94 -18.89 11.31 -2.04
C VAL A 94 -19.06 11.51 -3.55
N LEU A 95 -19.14 12.77 -4.03
CA LEU A 95 -19.26 13.07 -5.47
C LEU A 95 -18.05 12.56 -6.24
N GLY A 96 -16.84 12.79 -5.71
CA GLY A 96 -15.60 12.37 -6.34
C GLY A 96 -15.50 10.85 -6.41
N GLY A 97 -15.91 10.16 -5.34
CA GLY A 97 -15.95 8.70 -5.33
C GLY A 97 -16.98 8.14 -6.31
N ALA A 98 -18.19 8.70 -6.33
CA ALA A 98 -19.25 8.27 -7.24
C ALA A 98 -18.85 8.48 -8.72
N LEU A 99 -18.21 9.60 -9.04
CA LEU A 99 -17.70 9.90 -10.37
C LEU A 99 -16.61 8.91 -10.78
N ALA A 100 -15.55 8.78 -9.97
CA ALA A 100 -14.42 7.89 -10.26
C ALA A 100 -14.87 6.42 -10.38
N GLY A 101 -15.68 5.93 -9.44
CA GLY A 101 -16.23 4.58 -9.47
C GLY A 101 -17.10 4.32 -10.70
N THR A 102 -17.93 5.30 -11.12
CA THR A 102 -18.78 5.17 -12.31
C THR A 102 -17.95 5.16 -13.61
N ILE A 103 -16.91 6.00 -13.69
CA ILE A 103 -15.98 6.02 -14.84
C ILE A 103 -15.21 4.69 -14.93
N THR A 104 -14.70 4.18 -13.80
CA THR A 104 -14.02 2.88 -13.75
C THR A 104 -14.95 1.74 -14.15
N LEU A 105 -16.20 1.75 -13.69
CA LEU A 105 -17.20 0.76 -14.11
C LEU A 105 -17.50 0.84 -15.61
N LEU A 106 -17.61 2.06 -16.16
CA LEU A 106 -17.82 2.28 -17.59
C LEU A 106 -16.65 1.75 -18.43
N ALA A 107 -15.42 1.99 -17.99
CA ALA A 107 -14.20 1.52 -18.65
C ALA A 107 -14.06 -0.01 -18.59
N LEU A 108 -14.38 -0.62 -17.44
CA LEU A 108 -14.15 -2.04 -17.20
C LEU A 108 -15.32 -2.95 -17.58
N ARG A 109 -16.54 -2.44 -17.77
CA ARG A 109 -17.69 -3.29 -18.13
C ARG A 109 -17.47 -4.10 -19.41
N ARG A 110 -16.98 -3.46 -20.47
CA ARG A 110 -16.80 -4.07 -21.80
C ARG A 110 -15.68 -5.12 -21.77
N PRO A 111 -14.46 -4.81 -21.28
CA PRO A 111 -13.40 -5.80 -21.23
C PRO A 111 -13.79 -6.99 -20.34
N PHE A 112 -14.64 -6.81 -19.32
CA PHE A 112 -15.13 -7.89 -18.46
C PHE A 112 -16.42 -8.59 -18.92
N GLY A 113 -16.97 -8.22 -20.09
CA GLY A 113 -18.16 -8.85 -20.66
C GLY A 113 -19.49 -8.43 -20.01
N PHE A 114 -19.49 -7.43 -19.14
CA PHE A 114 -20.71 -6.92 -18.51
C PHE A 114 -21.53 -6.03 -19.45
N SER A 115 -22.85 -6.27 -19.47
CA SER A 115 -23.82 -5.40 -20.11
C SER A 115 -24.10 -4.12 -19.30
N TRP A 116 -24.93 -3.21 -19.81
CA TRP A 116 -25.32 -1.99 -19.09
C TRP A 116 -26.08 -2.25 -17.77
N HIS A 117 -26.64 -3.45 -17.57
CA HIS A 117 -27.32 -3.84 -16.34
C HIS A 117 -26.41 -3.86 -15.11
N VAL A 118 -25.09 -3.95 -15.31
CA VAL A 118 -24.12 -3.93 -14.21
C VAL A 118 -24.20 -2.63 -13.39
N PHE A 119 -24.54 -1.50 -14.02
CA PHE A 119 -24.72 -0.23 -13.32
C PHE A 119 -25.91 -0.27 -12.37
N ASP A 120 -26.96 -1.02 -12.73
CA ASP A 120 -28.18 -1.13 -11.93
C ASP A 120 -27.93 -1.94 -10.64
N ALA A 121 -26.93 -2.84 -10.64
CA ALA A 121 -26.54 -3.61 -9.44
C ALA A 121 -26.03 -2.73 -8.30
N PHE A 122 -25.48 -1.55 -8.60
CA PHE A 122 -24.95 -0.63 -7.60
C PHE A 122 -26.00 0.27 -6.95
N THR A 123 -27.24 0.28 -7.43
CA THR A 123 -28.24 1.28 -7.03
C THR A 123 -28.72 1.11 -5.58
N LEU A 124 -29.30 -0.05 -5.25
CA LEU A 124 -29.79 -0.34 -3.90
C LEU A 124 -28.67 -0.46 -2.86
N PRO A 125 -27.55 -1.17 -3.12
CA PRO A 125 -26.43 -1.23 -2.16
C PRO A 125 -25.89 0.15 -1.80
N MET A 126 -25.76 1.04 -2.77
CA MET A 126 -25.27 2.41 -2.55
C MET A 126 -26.25 3.23 -1.67
N CYS A 127 -27.57 3.11 -1.90
CA CYS A 127 -28.55 3.78 -1.03
C CYS A 127 -28.45 3.28 0.42
N ALA A 128 -28.38 1.96 0.62
CA ALA A 128 -28.29 1.36 1.95
C ALA A 128 -27.02 1.82 2.68
N ALA A 129 -25.88 1.82 1.98
CA ALA A 129 -24.62 2.30 2.54
C ALA A 129 -24.64 3.78 2.89
N LEU A 130 -25.25 4.63 2.04
CA LEU A 130 -25.38 6.06 2.31
C LEU A 130 -26.29 6.34 3.51
N VAL A 131 -27.37 5.58 3.70
CA VAL A 131 -28.23 5.70 4.89
C VAL A 131 -27.41 5.46 6.16
N VAL A 132 -26.63 4.38 6.19
CA VAL A 132 -25.73 4.06 7.32
C VAL A 132 -24.69 5.16 7.53
N GLN A 133 -24.04 5.62 6.45
CA GLN A 133 -23.04 6.68 6.56
C GLN A 133 -23.63 8.00 7.06
N CYS A 134 -24.85 8.35 6.66
CA CYS A 134 -25.51 9.57 7.11
C CYS A 134 -25.75 9.57 8.62
N VAL A 135 -26.02 8.41 9.23
CA VAL A 135 -26.09 8.28 10.70
C VAL A 135 -24.75 8.64 11.33
N GLY A 136 -23.64 8.13 10.77
CA GLY A 136 -22.29 8.53 11.19
C GLY A 136 -22.06 10.04 11.04
N CYS A 137 -22.49 10.64 9.92
CA CYS A 137 -22.37 12.09 9.70
C CYS A 137 -23.16 12.93 10.72
N VAL A 138 -24.34 12.45 11.14
CA VAL A 138 -25.13 13.08 12.22
C VAL A 138 -24.38 13.02 13.54
N LEU A 139 -23.80 11.88 13.90
CA LEU A 139 -23.09 11.73 15.17
C LEU A 139 -21.76 12.49 15.22
N THR A 140 -21.10 12.70 14.08
CA THR A 140 -19.85 13.48 14.00
C THR A 140 -20.09 14.98 13.78
N GLY A 141 -21.27 15.37 13.31
CA GLY A 141 -21.56 16.76 12.94
C GLY A 141 -20.87 17.22 11.65
N CYS A 142 -20.52 16.30 10.76
CA CYS A 142 -20.02 16.68 9.43
C CYS A 142 -21.21 16.97 8.49
N CYS A 143 -21.01 17.84 7.49
CA CYS A 143 -22.04 18.18 6.49
C CYS A 143 -23.27 18.94 7.02
N PHE A 144 -23.12 19.72 8.09
CA PHE A 144 -24.19 20.42 8.81
C PHE A 144 -24.88 21.53 7.99
N GLY A 145 -26.08 21.91 8.45
CA GLY A 145 -26.91 22.92 7.85
C GLY A 145 -26.64 24.35 8.33
N GLU A 146 -27.33 25.32 7.73
CA GLU A 146 -27.33 26.69 8.24
C GLU A 146 -28.03 26.77 9.61
N VAL A 147 -27.73 27.83 10.35
CA VAL A 147 -28.36 28.10 11.65
C VAL A 147 -29.85 28.30 11.44
N THR A 148 -30.67 27.60 12.22
CA THR A 148 -32.12 27.65 12.13
C THR A 148 -32.74 28.26 13.39
N PRO A 149 -33.60 29.29 13.26
CA PRO A 149 -34.37 29.80 14.39
C PRO A 149 -35.57 28.90 14.73
N GLY A 150 -35.88 27.90 13.89
CA GLY A 150 -37.03 27.02 14.04
C GLY A 150 -36.81 25.86 15.03
N GLY A 151 -37.90 25.22 15.45
CA GLY A 151 -37.89 24.07 16.36
C GLY A 151 -37.43 22.74 15.76
N TRP A 152 -36.68 22.72 14.65
CA TRP A 152 -36.16 21.48 14.03
C TRP A 152 -34.69 21.66 13.67
N GLY A 153 -33.83 21.47 14.66
CA GLY A 153 -32.39 21.66 14.54
C GLY A 153 -31.60 20.73 15.44
N LEU A 154 -30.38 20.41 15.03
CA LEU A 154 -29.41 19.68 15.84
C LEU A 154 -28.45 20.68 16.51
N THR A 155 -28.10 20.38 17.74
CA THR A 155 -27.07 21.11 18.49
C THR A 155 -25.90 20.17 18.75
N TYR A 156 -24.69 20.71 18.65
CA TYR A 156 -23.46 19.94 18.72
C TYR A 156 -22.54 20.44 19.83
N PRO A 157 -21.83 19.55 20.54
CA PRO A 157 -20.91 19.91 21.60
C PRO A 157 -19.63 20.58 21.05
N PRO A 158 -18.77 21.10 21.96
CA PRO A 158 -17.43 21.57 21.63
C PRO A 158 -16.63 20.55 20.81
N ASP A 159 -15.64 21.05 20.06
CA ASP A 159 -14.76 20.28 19.16
C ASP A 159 -15.43 19.66 17.91
N THR A 160 -16.72 19.89 17.70
CA THR A 160 -17.39 19.57 16.44
C THR A 160 -17.28 20.72 15.42
N LEU A 161 -17.29 20.40 14.13
CA LEU A 161 -17.21 21.39 13.06
C LEU A 161 -18.29 22.50 13.14
N PRO A 162 -19.60 22.21 13.35
CA PRO A 162 -20.62 23.24 13.50
C PRO A 162 -20.35 24.19 14.67
N TYR A 163 -19.89 23.66 15.82
CA TYR A 163 -19.52 24.49 16.96
C TYR A 163 -18.32 25.39 16.62
N LEU A 164 -17.24 24.82 16.07
CA LEU A 164 -16.02 25.56 15.72
C LEU A 164 -16.28 26.67 14.71
N VAL A 165 -17.10 26.39 13.68
CA VAL A 165 -17.47 27.39 12.67
C VAL A 165 -18.26 28.53 13.29
N GLN A 166 -19.18 28.26 14.21
CA GLN A 166 -19.96 29.29 14.88
C GLN A 166 -19.11 30.13 15.85
N VAL A 167 -18.15 29.52 16.56
CA VAL A 167 -17.17 30.25 17.39
C VAL A 167 -16.32 31.18 16.52
N VAL A 168 -15.76 30.66 15.42
CA VAL A 168 -14.91 31.45 14.50
C VAL A 168 -15.68 32.60 13.87
N ARG A 169 -16.97 32.42 13.58
CA ARG A 169 -17.86 33.47 13.06
C ARG A 169 -18.39 34.42 14.14
N GLY A 170 -18.06 34.22 15.41
CA GLY A 170 -18.52 35.05 16.53
C GLY A 170 -20.00 34.88 16.87
N ALA A 171 -20.65 33.81 16.40
CA ALA A 171 -22.06 33.53 16.66
C ALA A 171 -22.32 32.99 18.07
N ILE A 172 -21.31 32.36 18.69
CA ILE A 172 -21.33 31.89 20.08
C ILE A 172 -19.99 32.21 20.77
N PRO A 173 -19.98 32.44 22.10
CA PRO A 173 -18.74 32.66 22.83
C PRO A 173 -17.92 31.37 22.96
N VAL A 174 -16.59 31.51 23.08
CA VAL A 174 -15.68 30.41 23.40
C VAL A 174 -16.06 29.85 24.78
N GLY A 175 -16.46 28.58 24.84
CA GLY A 175 -16.89 27.92 26.07
C GLY A 175 -18.41 27.72 26.20
N ALA A 176 -19.19 28.04 25.16
CA ALA A 176 -20.59 27.67 25.09
C ALA A 176 -20.75 26.13 25.20
N ALA A 177 -21.79 25.67 25.89
CA ALA A 177 -22.01 24.24 26.12
C ALA A 177 -22.36 23.47 24.84
N GLN A 178 -22.99 24.14 23.86
CA GLN A 178 -23.44 23.57 22.59
C GLN A 178 -23.45 24.66 21.50
N SER A 179 -23.45 24.24 20.23
CA SER A 179 -23.71 25.11 19.08
C SER A 179 -25.16 25.61 19.06
N LEU A 180 -25.40 26.71 18.34
CA LEU A 180 -26.75 27.08 17.92
C LEU A 180 -27.38 25.95 17.08
N PRO A 181 -28.71 25.80 17.10
CA PRO A 181 -29.41 24.80 16.30
C PRO A 181 -29.13 25.00 14.81
N VAL A 182 -28.71 23.93 14.14
CA VAL A 182 -28.49 23.91 12.69
C VAL A 182 -29.45 22.93 12.01
N HIS A 183 -29.83 23.23 10.77
CA HIS A 183 -30.66 22.30 9.98
C HIS A 183 -30.00 20.91 9.89
N PRO A 184 -30.74 19.81 10.16
CA PRO A 184 -30.22 18.44 10.06
C PRO A 184 -30.18 17.96 8.60
N THR A 185 -29.40 18.63 7.76
CA THR A 185 -29.20 18.31 6.34
C THR A 185 -28.72 16.86 6.12
N GLN A 186 -28.05 16.27 7.11
CA GLN A 186 -27.64 14.87 7.09
C GLN A 186 -28.85 13.93 7.19
N LEU A 187 -29.85 14.25 8.02
CA LEU A 187 -31.10 13.49 8.08
C LEU A 187 -31.93 13.67 6.81
N TYR A 188 -31.94 14.87 6.22
CA TYR A 188 -32.58 15.08 4.92
C TYR A 188 -31.94 14.21 3.83
N SER A 189 -30.61 14.12 3.84
CA SER A 189 -29.86 13.27 2.91
C SER A 189 -30.13 11.78 3.14
N LEU A 190 -30.26 11.35 4.41
CA LEU A 190 -30.66 10.00 4.77
C LEU A 190 -32.07 9.67 4.23
N LEU A 191 -33.04 10.55 4.48
CA LEU A 191 -34.42 10.38 4.01
C LEU A 191 -34.50 10.37 2.49
N LEU A 192 -33.71 11.21 1.82
CA LEU A 192 -33.58 11.17 0.37
C LEU A 192 -33.06 9.82 -0.12
N CYS A 193 -31.99 9.30 0.47
CA CYS A 193 -31.43 7.99 0.09
C CYS A 193 -32.43 6.85 0.35
N ALA A 194 -33.12 6.87 1.48
CA ALA A 194 -34.16 5.90 1.81
C ALA A 194 -35.36 5.99 0.85
N GLY A 195 -35.81 7.21 0.51
CA GLY A 195 -36.88 7.44 -0.45
C GLY A 195 -36.52 6.97 -1.86
N VAL A 196 -35.29 7.24 -2.31
CA VAL A 196 -34.79 6.72 -3.60
C VAL A 196 -34.73 5.19 -3.59
N ALA A 197 -34.24 4.58 -2.51
CA ALA A 197 -34.26 3.12 -2.35
C ALA A 197 -35.68 2.56 -2.45
N LEU A 198 -36.65 3.18 -1.77
CA LEU A 198 -38.06 2.79 -1.81
C LEU A 198 -38.60 2.85 -3.25
N VAL A 199 -38.36 3.95 -3.98
CA VAL A 199 -38.78 4.07 -5.39
C VAL A 199 -38.17 2.97 -6.25
N LEU A 200 -36.89 2.63 -6.07
CA LEU A 200 -36.21 1.56 -6.80
C LEU A 200 -36.77 0.18 -6.47
N VAL A 201 -37.14 -0.08 -5.20
CA VAL A 201 -37.77 -1.33 -4.78
C VAL A 201 -39.19 -1.44 -5.35
N LEU A 202 -39.99 -0.38 -5.29
CA LEU A 202 -41.35 -0.36 -5.84
C LEU A 202 -41.36 -0.55 -7.37
N THR A 203 -40.34 -0.04 -8.05
CA THR A 203 -40.20 -0.17 -9.51
C THR A 203 -39.41 -1.41 -9.96
N ARG A 204 -38.98 -2.28 -9.03
CA ARG A 204 -38.14 -3.46 -9.35
C ARG A 204 -38.78 -4.47 -10.31
N HIS A 205 -40.10 -4.49 -10.38
CA HIS A 205 -40.86 -5.39 -11.25
C HIS A 205 -40.97 -4.88 -12.70
N LYS A 206 -40.65 -3.60 -12.95
CA LYS A 206 -40.68 -3.03 -14.29
C LYS A 206 -39.47 -3.48 -15.10
N SER A 207 -39.72 -3.92 -16.33
CA SER A 207 -38.71 -4.29 -17.33
C SER A 207 -38.19 -3.03 -18.02
N TRP A 208 -37.08 -2.48 -17.53
CA TRP A 208 -36.43 -1.31 -18.13
C TRP A 208 -35.12 -1.71 -18.81
N PRO A 209 -34.68 -0.96 -19.84
CA PRO A 209 -33.38 -1.18 -20.46
C PRO A 209 -32.24 -1.06 -19.43
N GLY A 210 -31.20 -1.88 -19.59
CA GLY A 210 -30.02 -1.84 -18.71
C GLY A 210 -29.41 -0.45 -18.57
N GLY A 211 -29.12 -0.09 -17.33
CA GLY A 211 -28.61 1.21 -16.90
C GLY A 211 -29.70 2.22 -16.51
N SER A 212 -30.98 1.93 -16.79
CA SER A 212 -32.06 2.89 -16.54
C SER A 212 -32.31 3.10 -15.03
N ARG A 213 -32.14 2.06 -14.21
CA ARG A 213 -32.30 2.20 -12.75
C ARG A 213 -31.18 3.04 -12.17
N ARG A 214 -29.95 2.90 -12.67
CA ARG A 214 -28.83 3.78 -12.30
C ARG A 214 -29.09 5.23 -12.67
N LEU A 215 -29.63 5.50 -13.86
CA LEU A 215 -29.97 6.86 -14.27
C LEU A 215 -31.08 7.47 -13.40
N LEU A 216 -32.14 6.72 -13.10
CA LEU A 216 -33.18 7.17 -12.18
C LEU A 216 -32.62 7.46 -10.79
N HIS A 217 -31.83 6.52 -10.25
CA HIS A 217 -31.15 6.67 -8.97
C HIS A 217 -30.28 7.93 -8.91
N LEU A 218 -29.41 8.15 -9.91
CA LEU A 218 -28.56 9.33 -9.97
C LEU A 218 -29.37 10.61 -10.13
N GLY A 219 -30.37 10.62 -11.02
CA GLY A 219 -31.22 11.78 -11.24
C GLY A 219 -31.94 12.22 -9.98
N LEU A 220 -32.59 11.27 -9.27
CA LEU A 220 -33.28 11.56 -8.02
C LEU A 220 -32.34 12.04 -6.91
N LEU A 221 -31.15 11.43 -6.77
CA LEU A 221 -30.17 11.88 -5.78
C LEU A 221 -29.61 13.27 -6.09
N LEU A 222 -29.31 13.58 -7.36
CA LEU A 222 -28.79 14.88 -7.76
C LEU A 222 -29.85 15.98 -7.55
N THR A 223 -31.09 15.72 -7.96
CA THR A 223 -32.22 16.64 -7.76
C THR A 223 -32.53 16.82 -6.27
N GLY A 224 -32.56 15.75 -5.49
CA GLY A 224 -32.77 15.85 -4.04
C GLY A 224 -31.64 16.58 -3.34
N ARG A 225 -30.38 16.35 -3.75
CA ARG A 225 -29.22 17.10 -3.22
C ARG A 225 -29.32 18.59 -3.53
N LEU A 226 -29.77 18.97 -4.73
CA LEU A 226 -30.00 20.38 -5.08
C LEU A 226 -30.97 21.04 -4.09
N LEU A 227 -32.06 20.36 -3.72
CA LEU A 227 -33.02 20.86 -2.75
C LEU A 227 -32.38 21.00 -1.36
N ILE A 228 -31.70 19.96 -0.87
CA ILE A 228 -31.08 19.97 0.47
C ILE A 228 -30.03 21.09 0.60
N GLU A 229 -29.34 21.41 -0.48
CA GLU A 229 -28.24 22.39 -0.50
C GLU A 229 -28.67 23.81 -0.13
N PHE A 230 -29.96 24.14 -0.26
CA PHE A 230 -30.54 25.42 0.19
C PHE A 230 -30.52 25.58 1.72
N TRP A 231 -30.52 24.48 2.47
CA TRP A 231 -30.44 24.50 3.95
C TRP A 231 -29.04 24.21 4.47
N ARG A 232 -28.05 24.04 3.58
CA ARG A 232 -26.72 23.57 3.95
C ARG A 232 -25.77 24.72 4.21
N ASP A 233 -24.94 24.67 5.25
CA ASP A 233 -23.93 25.71 5.45
C ASP A 233 -22.76 25.51 4.45
N PRO A 234 -22.23 26.57 3.81
CA PRO A 234 -21.05 26.48 2.96
C PRO A 234 -19.83 25.82 3.62
N ALA A 235 -19.62 26.00 4.93
CA ALA A 235 -18.53 25.36 5.67
C ALA A 235 -18.74 23.86 5.88
N GLY A 236 -19.98 23.38 5.73
CA GLY A 236 -20.32 21.96 5.72
C GLY A 236 -20.08 21.26 4.37
N GLU A 237 -19.67 21.99 3.33
CA GLU A 237 -19.40 21.46 1.99
C GLU A 237 -17.91 21.63 1.65
N GLN A 238 -17.26 20.51 1.32
CA GLN A 238 -15.82 20.51 1.00
C GLN A 238 -15.54 20.96 -0.44
N VAL A 239 -16.51 20.82 -1.35
CA VAL A 239 -16.32 21.08 -2.79
C VAL A 239 -17.47 21.92 -3.33
N GLY A 240 -17.13 23.04 -3.98
CA GLY A 240 -18.12 23.89 -4.64
C GLY A 240 -18.98 24.73 -3.68
N ALA A 241 -18.44 25.03 -2.50
CA ALA A 241 -19.07 25.89 -1.49
C ALA A 241 -19.05 27.39 -1.86
N THR A 242 -18.30 27.79 -2.88
CA THR A 242 -18.21 29.19 -3.33
C THR A 242 -19.53 29.64 -3.95
N THR A 243 -20.04 30.78 -3.51
CA THR A 243 -21.26 31.39 -4.05
C THR A 243 -20.94 32.18 -5.32
N HIS A 244 -21.68 31.90 -6.39
CA HIS A 244 -21.60 32.63 -7.65
C HIS A 244 -22.96 33.24 -7.98
N VAL A 245 -22.95 34.51 -8.37
CA VAL A 245 -24.14 35.24 -8.81
C VAL A 245 -24.19 35.19 -10.33
N HIS A 246 -25.20 34.53 -10.88
CA HIS A 246 -25.49 34.54 -12.31
C HIS A 246 -26.94 34.98 -12.52
N LEU A 247 -27.17 35.91 -13.45
CA LEU A 247 -28.51 36.40 -13.80
C LEU A 247 -29.33 36.89 -12.58
N GLY A 248 -28.67 37.50 -11.60
CA GLY A 248 -29.32 38.02 -10.38
C GLY A 248 -29.62 36.98 -9.29
N VAL A 249 -29.32 35.70 -9.50
CA VAL A 249 -29.51 34.64 -8.50
C VAL A 249 -28.16 34.21 -7.92
N ALA A 250 -28.04 34.29 -6.59
CA ALA A 250 -26.85 33.83 -5.87
C ALA A 250 -27.02 32.36 -5.46
N LEU A 251 -26.27 31.46 -6.09
CA LEU A 251 -26.24 30.04 -5.73
C LEU A 251 -24.79 29.57 -5.56
N LYS A 252 -24.60 28.53 -4.76
CA LYS A 252 -23.31 27.85 -4.64
C LYS A 252 -22.91 27.22 -5.97
N GLN A 253 -21.61 27.09 -6.22
CA GLN A 253 -21.06 26.44 -7.41
C GLN A 253 -21.64 25.03 -7.59
N VAL A 254 -21.77 24.27 -6.49
CA VAL A 254 -22.37 22.94 -6.52
C VAL A 254 -23.85 22.98 -6.91
N GLN A 255 -24.61 23.99 -6.47
CA GLN A 255 -26.03 24.13 -6.84
C GLN A 255 -26.20 24.40 -8.33
N TRP A 256 -25.36 25.26 -8.92
CA TRP A 256 -25.35 25.49 -10.36
C TRP A 256 -25.07 24.20 -11.16
N ALA A 257 -24.10 23.41 -10.72
CA ALA A 257 -23.80 22.12 -11.35
C ALA A 257 -24.98 21.13 -11.22
N LEU A 258 -25.60 21.04 -10.04
CA LEU A 258 -26.73 20.13 -9.79
C LEU A 258 -27.99 20.56 -10.56
N LEU A 259 -28.22 21.86 -10.74
CA LEU A 259 -29.33 22.42 -11.50
C LEU A 259 -29.29 21.98 -12.98
N LEU A 260 -28.09 21.82 -13.55
CA LEU A 260 -27.92 21.30 -14.91
C LEU A 260 -27.93 19.77 -14.95
N LEU A 261 -27.19 19.13 -14.04
CA LEU A 261 -26.96 17.67 -14.07
C LEU A 261 -28.22 16.87 -13.71
N GLY A 262 -29.01 17.30 -12.72
CA GLY A 262 -30.21 16.59 -12.27
C GLY A 262 -31.22 16.40 -13.41
N PRO A 263 -31.72 17.49 -14.03
CA PRO A 263 -32.64 17.43 -15.17
C PRO A 263 -32.03 16.71 -16.38
N ALA A 264 -30.74 16.90 -16.67
CA ALA A 264 -30.08 16.21 -17.79
C ALA A 264 -30.08 14.69 -17.61
N VAL A 265 -29.77 14.20 -16.41
CA VAL A 265 -29.77 12.75 -16.11
C VAL A 265 -31.19 12.18 -16.11
N LEU A 266 -32.18 12.91 -15.59
CA LEU A 266 -33.59 12.49 -15.64
C LEU A 266 -34.14 12.51 -17.08
N GLY A 267 -33.74 13.49 -17.90
CA GLY A 267 -34.05 13.53 -19.32
C GLY A 267 -33.43 12.36 -20.08
N LEU A 268 -32.17 12.02 -19.78
CA LEU A 268 -31.50 10.84 -20.34
C LEU A 268 -32.19 9.54 -19.90
N TRP A 269 -32.64 9.45 -18.64
CA TRP A 269 -33.45 8.33 -18.16
C TRP A 269 -34.76 8.22 -18.94
N ALA A 270 -35.51 9.32 -19.10
CA ALA A 270 -36.77 9.34 -19.84
C ALA A 270 -36.57 8.96 -21.33
N TRP A 271 -35.48 9.43 -21.95
CA TRP A 271 -35.12 9.03 -23.31
C TRP A 271 -34.76 7.55 -23.38
N ARG A 272 -34.00 7.03 -22.40
CA ARG A 272 -33.58 5.63 -22.35
C ARG A 272 -34.77 4.69 -22.18
N LEU A 273 -35.82 5.10 -21.46
CA LEU A 273 -37.06 4.33 -21.33
C LEU A 273 -37.79 4.11 -22.67
N ARG A 274 -37.53 4.91 -23.70
CA ARG A 274 -38.11 4.74 -25.05
C ARG A 274 -37.47 3.58 -25.82
N GLN A 275 -36.36 3.04 -25.34
CA GLN A 275 -35.63 1.98 -26.01
C GLN A 275 -36.13 0.60 -25.55
N ALA A 276 -36.06 -0.40 -26.43
CA ALA A 276 -36.44 -1.76 -26.09
C ALA A 276 -35.51 -2.33 -25.00
N PRO A 277 -36.04 -3.04 -23.98
CA PRO A 277 -35.21 -3.76 -23.03
C PRO A 277 -34.37 -4.82 -23.74
N ALA A 278 -33.05 -4.74 -23.60
CA ALA A 278 -32.14 -5.78 -24.05
C ALA A 278 -31.92 -6.80 -22.92
N PRO A 279 -31.72 -8.09 -23.22
CA PRO A 279 -31.43 -9.09 -22.20
C PRO A 279 -30.09 -8.81 -21.51
N GLU A 280 -30.02 -9.17 -20.23
CA GLU A 280 -28.80 -9.05 -19.44
C GLU A 280 -27.76 -10.09 -19.90
N ARG A 281 -26.58 -9.61 -20.32
CA ARG A 281 -25.46 -10.48 -20.67
C ARG A 281 -24.59 -10.73 -19.44
N LEU A 282 -24.36 -12.00 -19.15
CA LEU A 282 -23.52 -12.46 -18.05
C LEU A 282 -22.03 -12.27 -18.37
N PRO A 283 -21.19 -11.98 -17.37
CA PRO A 283 -19.76 -11.77 -17.57
C PRO A 283 -19.05 -13.07 -17.98
N THR A 284 -18.04 -12.93 -18.85
CA THR A 284 -17.20 -14.06 -19.24
C THR A 284 -16.08 -14.27 -18.22
N GLN A 285 -15.90 -15.52 -17.79
CA GLN A 285 -14.80 -15.89 -16.91
C GLN A 285 -13.49 -15.96 -17.71
N ASN A 286 -12.49 -15.19 -17.29
CA ASN A 286 -11.15 -15.24 -17.86
C ASN A 286 -10.12 -15.15 -16.71
N PRO A 287 -9.53 -16.28 -16.30
CA PRO A 287 -8.66 -16.33 -15.12
C PRO A 287 -7.38 -15.51 -15.30
N VAL A 288 -6.81 -15.47 -16.52
CA VAL A 288 -5.60 -14.68 -16.81
C VAL A 288 -5.89 -13.19 -16.64
N ARG A 289 -7.01 -12.69 -17.18
CA ARG A 289 -7.39 -11.29 -17.03
C ARG A 289 -7.66 -10.93 -15.56
N ASN A 290 -8.30 -11.83 -14.81
CA ASN A 290 -8.55 -11.63 -13.38
C ASN A 290 -7.25 -11.52 -12.58
N LEU A 291 -6.31 -12.45 -12.80
CA LEU A 291 -5.01 -12.44 -12.11
C LEU A 291 -4.16 -11.23 -12.49
N LEU A 292 -4.16 -10.81 -13.75
CA LEU A 292 -3.49 -9.57 -14.19
C LEU A 292 -4.09 -8.33 -13.53
N ALA A 293 -5.42 -8.26 -13.42
CA ALA A 293 -6.09 -7.17 -12.72
C ALA A 293 -5.76 -7.16 -11.22
N VAL A 294 -5.73 -8.32 -10.56
CA VAL A 294 -5.31 -8.45 -9.15
C VAL A 294 -3.87 -7.99 -8.99
N ALA A 295 -2.94 -8.44 -9.84
CA ALA A 295 -1.55 -8.02 -9.80
C ALA A 295 -1.41 -6.50 -10.00
N GLY A 296 -2.14 -5.92 -10.97
CA GLY A 296 -2.17 -4.48 -11.20
C GLY A 296 -2.70 -3.69 -9.99
N LEU A 297 -3.75 -4.18 -9.33
CA LEU A 297 -4.29 -3.56 -8.12
C LEU A 297 -3.35 -3.67 -6.92
N LEU A 298 -2.64 -4.81 -6.77
CA LEU A 298 -1.62 -4.96 -5.73
C LEU A 298 -0.44 -4.02 -5.96
N LEU A 299 0.03 -3.87 -7.21
CA LEU A 299 1.07 -2.90 -7.57
C LEU A 299 0.61 -1.47 -7.32
N LEU A 300 -0.62 -1.13 -7.71
CA LEU A 300 -1.18 0.21 -7.50
C LEU A 300 -1.33 0.53 -6.01
N THR A 301 -1.88 -0.39 -5.21
CA THR A 301 -2.01 -0.20 -3.75
C THR A 301 -0.66 -0.16 -3.05
N ALA A 302 0.34 -0.90 -3.53
CA ALA A 302 1.71 -0.80 -3.06
C ALA A 302 2.33 0.56 -3.39
N TRP A 303 2.11 1.09 -4.60
CA TRP A 303 2.63 2.38 -5.04
C TRP A 303 1.99 3.55 -4.28
N LEU A 304 0.67 3.51 -4.09
CA LEU A 304 -0.10 4.48 -3.30
C LEU A 304 0.36 4.51 -1.83
N GLY A 305 0.74 3.35 -1.28
CA GLY A 305 1.23 3.21 0.08
C GLY A 305 0.21 3.62 1.15
N GLN A 306 0.69 3.83 2.38
CA GLN A 306 -0.13 4.25 3.53
C GLN A 306 -0.47 5.74 3.56
N GLN A 307 0.16 6.52 2.71
CA GLN A 307 -0.10 7.96 2.66
C GLN A 307 -1.45 8.25 1.97
N ALA A 308 -1.85 7.38 1.04
CA ALA A 308 -3.06 7.54 0.26
C ALA A 308 -4.27 6.77 0.82
N LEU A 309 -4.05 5.63 1.48
CA LEU A 309 -5.11 4.71 1.91
C LEU A 309 -5.05 4.47 3.42
N THR A 310 -6.19 4.59 4.09
CA THR A 310 -6.33 4.27 5.52
C THR A 310 -6.35 2.76 5.74
N LEU A 311 -6.10 2.30 6.97
CA LEU A 311 -6.13 0.86 7.29
C LEU A 311 -7.45 0.19 6.88
N PRO A 312 -8.64 0.76 7.18
CA PRO A 312 -9.89 0.14 6.75
C PRO A 312 -10.04 0.07 5.22
N GLU A 313 -9.64 1.11 4.49
CA GLU A 313 -9.68 1.14 3.02
C GLU A 313 -8.78 0.06 2.41
N VAL A 314 -7.57 -0.10 2.95
CA VAL A 314 -6.61 -1.13 2.53
C VAL A 314 -7.17 -2.53 2.80
N LEU A 315 -7.76 -2.76 3.97
CA LEU A 315 -8.34 -4.05 4.33
C LEU A 315 -9.51 -4.41 3.41
N VAL A 316 -10.39 -3.45 3.13
CA VAL A 316 -11.54 -3.65 2.23
C VAL A 316 -11.09 -4.07 0.83
N VAL A 317 -10.17 -3.32 0.21
CA VAL A 317 -9.68 -3.66 -1.14
C VAL A 317 -8.98 -5.02 -1.14
N LYS A 318 -8.13 -5.29 -0.14
CA LYS A 318 -7.37 -6.53 -0.07
C LYS A 318 -8.21 -7.75 0.26
N ALA A 319 -9.29 -7.63 1.03
CA ALA A 319 -10.24 -8.71 1.27
C ALA A 319 -10.90 -9.16 -0.04
N LEU A 320 -11.29 -8.21 -0.91
CA LEU A 320 -11.82 -8.54 -2.24
C LEU A 320 -10.78 -9.25 -3.11
N LEU A 321 -9.54 -8.74 -3.13
CA LEU A 321 -8.44 -9.35 -3.89
C LEU A 321 -8.11 -10.77 -3.39
N LEU A 322 -8.06 -10.95 -2.07
CA LEU A 322 -7.84 -12.26 -1.46
C LEU A 322 -8.97 -13.23 -1.82
N GLY A 323 -10.23 -12.77 -1.79
CA GLY A 323 -11.37 -13.56 -2.25
C GLY A 323 -11.24 -14.04 -3.70
N VAL A 324 -10.78 -13.17 -4.62
CA VAL A 324 -10.49 -13.56 -6.00
C VAL A 324 -9.40 -14.64 -6.05
N LEU A 325 -8.30 -14.45 -5.32
CA LEU A 325 -7.16 -15.37 -5.32
C LEU A 325 -7.51 -16.73 -4.73
N VAL A 326 -8.33 -16.78 -3.68
CA VAL A 326 -8.84 -18.03 -3.09
C VAL A 326 -9.74 -18.76 -4.09
N LEU A 327 -10.63 -18.05 -4.80
CA LEU A 327 -11.50 -18.67 -5.80
C LEU A 327 -10.73 -19.16 -7.03
N GLU A 328 -9.75 -18.41 -7.53
CA GLU A 328 -8.91 -18.83 -8.65
C GLU A 328 -7.97 -19.98 -8.25
N GLY A 329 -7.34 -19.89 -7.08
CA GLY A 329 -6.48 -20.96 -6.54
C GLY A 329 -7.26 -22.24 -6.29
N GLY A 330 -8.44 -22.14 -5.65
CA GLY A 330 -9.34 -23.27 -5.42
C GLY A 330 -9.83 -23.92 -6.71
N ALA A 331 -10.21 -23.12 -7.72
CA ALA A 331 -10.61 -23.65 -9.02
C ALA A 331 -9.47 -24.39 -9.74
N LEU A 332 -8.23 -23.88 -9.64
CA LEU A 332 -7.05 -24.54 -10.21
C LEU A 332 -6.69 -25.83 -9.48
N LEU A 333 -6.86 -25.88 -8.16
CA LEU A 333 -6.63 -27.08 -7.35
C LEU A 333 -7.69 -28.17 -7.61
N LEU A 334 -8.97 -27.78 -7.63
CA LEU A 334 -10.09 -28.71 -7.88
C LEU A 334 -10.15 -29.21 -9.34
N GLY A 335 -9.71 -28.38 -10.30
CA GLY A 335 -9.62 -28.77 -11.71
C GLY A 335 -8.41 -29.66 -12.05
N ALA A 336 -7.47 -29.86 -11.11
CA ALA A 336 -6.24 -30.62 -11.31
C ALA A 336 -6.39 -32.10 -10.93
N ALA A 337 -7.45 -32.77 -11.39
CA ALA A 337 -7.76 -34.18 -11.10
C ALA A 337 -6.76 -35.21 -11.69
N GLY A 338 -5.54 -34.82 -12.06
CA GLY A 338 -4.56 -35.76 -12.62
C GLY A 338 -3.10 -35.33 -12.48
N GLN A 339 -2.77 -34.05 -12.60
CA GLN A 339 -1.41 -33.53 -12.38
C GLN A 339 -1.49 -32.08 -11.88
N LEU A 340 -1.02 -31.83 -10.65
CA LEU A 340 -0.77 -30.47 -10.18
C LEU A 340 0.30 -29.87 -11.07
N GLN A 341 -0.03 -28.81 -11.81
CA GLN A 341 0.98 -28.00 -12.50
C GLN A 341 1.46 -26.93 -11.52
N PRO A 342 2.60 -27.14 -10.82
CA PRO A 342 3.03 -26.26 -9.72
C PRO A 342 3.16 -24.80 -10.16
N LEU A 343 3.55 -24.56 -11.42
CA LEU A 343 3.64 -23.21 -11.99
C LEU A 343 2.30 -22.46 -12.04
N ARG A 344 1.17 -23.14 -12.28
CA ARG A 344 -0.15 -22.50 -12.39
C ARG A 344 -0.73 -22.11 -11.04
N VAL A 345 -0.42 -22.88 -9.99
CA VAL A 345 -0.87 -22.61 -8.61
C VAL A 345 0.08 -21.62 -7.91
N ALA A 346 1.35 -21.55 -8.32
CA ALA A 346 2.33 -20.64 -7.76
C ALA A 346 1.94 -19.15 -7.91
N LEU A 347 1.32 -18.75 -9.03
CA LEU A 347 0.94 -17.36 -9.27
C LEU A 347 -0.13 -16.85 -8.28
N PRO A 348 -1.31 -17.48 -8.12
CA PRO A 348 -2.31 -17.02 -7.16
C PRO A 348 -1.81 -17.08 -5.72
N LEU A 349 -1.03 -18.10 -5.35
CA LEU A 349 -0.40 -18.18 -4.03
C LEU A 349 0.62 -17.06 -3.81
N GLY A 350 1.47 -16.76 -4.80
CA GLY A 350 2.42 -15.66 -4.74
C GLY A 350 1.75 -14.31 -4.57
N LEU A 351 0.67 -14.05 -5.32
CA LEU A 351 -0.13 -12.84 -5.15
C LEU A 351 -0.82 -12.78 -3.78
N ALA A 352 -1.25 -13.92 -3.22
CA ALA A 352 -1.84 -13.97 -1.87
C ALA A 352 -0.79 -13.61 -0.80
N THR A 353 0.44 -14.10 -0.94
CA THR A 353 1.56 -13.70 -0.07
C THR A 353 1.81 -12.19 -0.15
N VAL A 354 1.75 -11.61 -1.35
CA VAL A 354 1.87 -10.15 -1.54
C VAL A 354 0.75 -9.39 -0.82
N VAL A 355 -0.49 -9.89 -0.81
CA VAL A 355 -1.60 -9.31 -0.04
C VAL A 355 -1.24 -9.22 1.46
N PHE A 356 -0.73 -10.30 2.05
CA PHE A 356 -0.35 -10.32 3.47
C PHE A 356 0.82 -9.38 3.77
N VAL A 357 1.87 -9.41 2.94
CA VAL A 357 3.02 -8.49 3.09
C VAL A 357 2.54 -7.06 3.06
N LEU A 358 1.78 -6.65 2.04
CA LEU A 358 1.25 -5.30 1.93
C LEU A 358 0.37 -4.92 3.11
N THR A 359 -0.38 -5.86 3.70
CA THR A 359 -1.28 -5.59 4.85
C THR A 359 -0.48 -5.37 6.12
N SER A 360 0.61 -6.13 6.28
CA SER A 360 1.50 -5.99 7.42
C SER A 360 2.37 -4.73 7.40
N GLN A 361 2.44 -4.00 6.27
CA GLN A 361 3.26 -2.79 6.16
C GLN A 361 2.75 -1.64 7.04
N VAL A 362 1.48 -1.65 7.48
CA VAL A 362 0.88 -0.54 8.25
C VAL A 362 1.73 -0.26 9.49
N PRO A 363 2.11 1.01 9.76
CA PRO A 363 2.99 1.29 10.87
C PRO A 363 2.27 0.87 12.15
N ALA A 364 2.96 0.19 13.05
CA ALA A 364 2.57 0.29 14.45
C ALA A 364 2.75 1.77 14.82
N ASP A 365 1.65 2.48 15.00
CA ASP A 365 1.54 3.94 15.09
C ASP A 365 2.30 4.59 16.27
N SER A 366 3.21 3.87 16.94
CA SER A 366 3.69 4.25 18.27
C SER A 366 5.20 4.43 18.45
N VAL A 367 6.07 4.15 17.46
CA VAL A 367 7.54 4.09 17.74
C VAL A 367 8.42 5.13 17.03
N ARG A 368 7.87 5.95 16.12
CA ARG A 368 8.67 7.02 15.47
C ARG A 368 8.63 8.38 16.16
N ARG A 369 7.74 8.59 17.14
CA ARG A 369 7.70 9.87 17.87
C ARG A 369 8.73 9.83 19.01
N GLY A 370 9.90 10.44 18.77
CA GLY A 370 10.85 10.82 19.84
C GLY A 370 12.19 10.08 19.92
N LEU A 371 12.57 9.26 18.93
CA LEU A 371 13.90 8.63 18.89
C LEU A 371 14.80 9.35 17.88
N GLU A 372 15.85 10.03 18.35
CA GLU A 372 16.87 10.69 17.51
C GLU A 372 17.95 9.71 17.01
N SER A 373 18.26 8.68 17.80
CA SER A 373 19.24 7.63 17.46
C SER A 373 18.92 6.30 18.14
N TYR A 374 19.49 5.21 17.61
CA TYR A 374 19.34 3.87 18.18
C TYR A 374 20.56 3.01 17.87
N ASN A 375 20.83 2.02 18.74
CA ASN A 375 21.85 1.01 18.50
C ASN A 375 21.20 -0.30 18.05
N THR A 376 21.85 -1.03 17.16
CA THR A 376 21.44 -2.37 16.74
C THR A 376 22.57 -3.35 16.94
N VAL A 377 22.24 -4.49 17.54
CA VAL A 377 23.09 -5.67 17.58
C VAL A 377 22.49 -6.69 16.63
N SER A 378 23.29 -7.33 15.81
CA SER A 378 22.80 -8.39 14.92
C SER A 378 23.77 -9.55 14.79
N GLY A 379 23.20 -10.75 14.71
CA GLY A 379 23.90 -11.99 14.45
C GLY A 379 23.44 -12.55 13.11
N GLY A 380 24.37 -13.02 12.30
CA GLY A 380 24.08 -13.66 11.02
C GLY A 380 24.76 -15.02 10.90
N PHE A 381 24.16 -15.90 10.14
CA PHE A 381 24.73 -17.19 9.75
C PHE A 381 24.59 -17.34 8.24
N SER A 382 25.64 -17.84 7.59
CA SER A 382 25.61 -18.19 6.18
C SER A 382 26.28 -19.54 5.96
N ALA A 383 25.70 -20.31 5.05
CA ALA A 383 26.26 -21.55 4.56
C ALA A 383 26.18 -21.55 3.04
N GLY A 384 27.19 -22.12 2.40
CA GLY A 384 27.20 -22.16 0.95
C GLY A 384 28.35 -22.95 0.37
N SER A 385 28.34 -23.05 -0.95
CA SER A 385 29.42 -23.63 -1.72
C SER A 385 29.62 -22.85 -3.00
N PHE A 386 30.87 -22.69 -3.42
CA PHE A 386 31.20 -22.14 -4.72
C PHE A 386 32.38 -22.88 -5.35
N GLN A 387 32.48 -22.85 -6.67
CA GLN A 387 33.61 -23.42 -7.41
C GLN A 387 34.48 -22.31 -7.97
N ARG A 388 35.80 -22.51 -7.96
CA ARG A 388 36.74 -21.62 -8.63
C ARG A 388 37.97 -22.35 -9.13
N GLN A 389 38.56 -21.82 -10.18
CA GLN A 389 39.90 -22.18 -10.62
C GLN A 389 40.94 -21.42 -9.80
N GLN A 390 41.92 -22.14 -9.27
CA GLN A 390 43.03 -21.61 -8.50
C GLN A 390 44.34 -21.94 -9.18
N ASN A 391 45.29 -21.01 -9.12
CA ASN A 391 46.67 -21.27 -9.50
C ASN A 391 47.40 -21.94 -8.32
N THR A 392 47.85 -23.18 -8.49
CA THR A 392 48.55 -23.96 -7.44
C THR A 392 50.03 -23.64 -7.28
N GLY A 393 50.54 -22.58 -7.93
CA GLY A 393 51.95 -22.20 -7.93
C GLY A 393 52.77 -23.11 -8.87
N GLY A 394 53.63 -22.49 -9.68
CA GLY A 394 54.60 -23.17 -10.53
C GLY A 394 55.98 -22.56 -10.31
N GLY A 395 57.03 -23.39 -10.31
CA GLY A 395 58.42 -22.94 -10.23
C GLY A 395 58.80 -21.97 -11.35
N CYS A 396 60.02 -21.43 -11.27
CA CYS A 396 60.53 -20.26 -12.01
C CYS A 396 60.58 -20.34 -13.56
N GLY A 397 59.71 -21.08 -14.25
CA GLY A 397 59.79 -21.21 -15.71
C GLY A 397 58.53 -21.65 -16.47
N GLY A 398 57.31 -21.63 -15.90
CA GLY A 398 56.12 -22.05 -16.67
C GLY A 398 54.78 -21.52 -16.15
N ALA A 399 53.81 -21.36 -17.05
CA ALA A 399 52.43 -21.04 -16.72
C ALA A 399 51.85 -22.16 -15.84
N SER A 400 51.50 -21.81 -14.60
CA SER A 400 50.97 -22.78 -13.64
C SER A 400 49.58 -23.27 -14.07
N PRO A 401 49.30 -24.59 -13.96
CA PRO A 401 47.98 -25.11 -14.29
C PRO A 401 46.91 -24.54 -13.35
N LEU A 402 45.78 -24.11 -13.93
CA LEU A 402 44.59 -23.72 -13.18
C LEU A 402 43.84 -24.99 -12.77
N VAL A 403 43.74 -25.25 -11.48
CA VAL A 403 43.01 -26.39 -10.92
C VAL A 403 41.69 -25.92 -10.34
N GLU A 404 40.60 -26.63 -10.63
CA GLU A 404 39.28 -26.30 -10.09
C GLU A 404 39.12 -26.84 -8.66
N TYR A 405 38.78 -25.96 -7.74
CA TYR A 405 38.46 -26.25 -6.34
C TYR A 405 37.00 -25.93 -6.03
N ARG A 406 36.38 -26.82 -5.26
CA ARG A 406 35.07 -26.63 -4.65
C ARG A 406 35.27 -26.19 -3.19
N HIS A 407 34.75 -25.02 -2.88
CA HIS A 407 34.69 -24.45 -1.54
C HIS A 407 33.35 -24.80 -0.90
N ARG A 408 33.39 -25.22 0.36
CA ARG A 408 32.20 -25.40 1.20
C ARG A 408 32.44 -24.69 2.51
N TYR A 409 31.63 -23.69 2.79
CA TYR A 409 31.84 -22.81 3.93
C TYR A 409 30.61 -22.70 4.82
N ALA A 410 30.89 -22.46 6.10
CA ALA A 410 29.92 -22.08 7.10
C ALA A 410 30.50 -20.94 7.94
N THR A 411 29.75 -19.87 8.08
CA THR A 411 30.24 -18.60 8.62
C THR A 411 29.18 -17.94 9.49
N GLY A 412 29.65 -17.28 10.54
CA GLY A 412 28.88 -16.43 11.42
C GLY A 412 29.30 -14.97 11.29
N THR A 413 28.36 -14.06 11.49
CA THR A 413 28.66 -12.63 11.62
C THR A 413 28.07 -12.08 12.90
N PHE A 414 28.79 -11.17 13.52
CA PHE A 414 28.30 -10.34 14.61
C PHE A 414 28.49 -8.88 14.23
N ASP A 415 27.45 -8.08 14.31
CA ASP A 415 27.42 -6.72 13.78
C ASP A 415 26.78 -5.78 14.81
N TYR A 416 27.55 -4.79 15.21
CA TYR A 416 27.11 -3.70 16.08
C TYR A 416 27.09 -2.41 15.26
N ALA A 417 25.97 -1.71 15.27
CA ALA A 417 25.81 -0.46 14.55
C ALA A 417 25.05 0.58 15.37
N HIS A 418 25.50 1.83 15.28
CA HIS A 418 24.80 3.01 15.78
C HIS A 418 24.18 3.75 14.61
N THR A 419 22.88 4.02 14.67
CA THR A 419 22.15 4.72 13.61
C THR A 419 21.50 5.99 14.15
N ARG A 420 21.77 7.11 13.49
CA ARG A 420 21.15 8.41 13.73
C ARG A 420 20.08 8.68 12.68
N LEU A 421 18.88 9.03 13.13
CA LEU A 421 17.74 9.30 12.26
C LEU A 421 17.75 10.76 11.76
N PRO A 422 17.15 11.05 10.60
CA PRO A 422 16.96 12.42 10.14
C PRO A 422 16.00 13.16 11.07
N GLY A 423 16.35 14.38 11.48
CA GLY A 423 15.62 15.16 12.47
C GLY A 423 16.35 16.45 12.83
N THR A 424 15.77 17.24 13.73
CA THR A 424 16.40 18.40 14.35
C THR A 424 16.94 18.01 15.71
N ASP A 425 18.25 18.17 15.91
CA ASP A 425 18.84 18.04 17.25
C ASP A 425 18.29 19.11 18.20
N VAL A 426 18.43 18.86 19.50
CA VAL A 426 18.18 19.84 20.59
C VAL A 426 18.95 21.16 20.37
N ASP A 427 20.11 21.11 19.70
CA ASP A 427 20.93 22.28 19.36
C ASP A 427 20.47 23.02 18.09
N GLY A 428 19.33 22.64 17.50
CA GLY A 428 18.78 23.26 16.28
C GLY A 428 19.43 22.82 14.96
N ARG A 429 20.37 21.88 14.99
CA ARG A 429 21.02 21.35 13.77
C ARG A 429 20.09 20.38 13.04
N ILE A 430 19.83 20.64 11.76
CA ILE A 430 18.95 19.82 10.90
C ILE A 430 19.75 18.73 10.19
N HIS A 431 19.45 17.47 10.48
CA HIS A 431 20.01 16.30 9.81
C HIS A 431 19.03 15.77 8.76
N LYS A 432 19.43 15.79 7.48
CA LYS A 432 18.59 15.36 6.35
C LYS A 432 18.80 13.90 5.91
N ALA A 433 19.77 13.20 6.49
CA ALA A 433 20.15 11.83 6.12
C ALA A 433 20.19 10.93 7.35
N GLU A 434 19.79 9.67 7.17
CA GLU A 434 20.04 8.60 8.14
C GLU A 434 21.51 8.19 8.03
N ALA A 435 22.25 8.26 9.14
CA ALA A 435 23.67 7.93 9.18
C ALA A 435 23.89 6.73 10.11
N THR A 436 24.55 5.70 9.62
CA THR A 436 24.87 4.48 10.36
C THR A 436 26.37 4.25 10.37
N TRP A 437 26.93 4.02 11.55
CA TRP A 437 28.33 3.62 11.73
C TRP A 437 28.33 2.29 12.46
N GLY A 438 29.07 1.31 11.96
CA GLY A 438 29.10 -0.02 12.55
C GLY A 438 30.40 -0.75 12.34
N VAL A 439 30.55 -1.81 13.10
CA VAL A 439 31.65 -2.77 12.97
C VAL A 439 31.04 -4.15 12.87
N ARG A 440 31.41 -4.87 11.82
CA ARG A 440 31.04 -6.27 11.62
C ARG A 440 32.25 -7.16 11.83
N LEU A 441 32.08 -8.15 12.70
CA LEU A 441 32.98 -9.27 12.87
C LEU A 441 32.46 -10.44 12.05
N HIS A 442 33.37 -11.13 11.41
CA HIS A 442 33.11 -12.32 10.60
C HIS A 442 34.05 -13.42 11.05
N ALA A 443 33.49 -14.62 11.27
CA ALA A 443 34.25 -15.80 11.62
C ALA A 443 33.61 -17.04 10.99
N GLY A 444 34.40 -18.01 10.55
CA GLY A 444 33.89 -19.27 10.01
C GLY A 444 34.98 -20.19 9.52
N SER A 445 34.59 -21.22 8.78
CA SER A 445 35.51 -22.16 8.15
C SER A 445 35.16 -22.36 6.69
N ASP A 446 36.18 -22.58 5.87
CA ASP A 446 36.05 -22.95 4.47
C ASP A 446 36.85 -24.21 4.17
N HIS A 447 36.16 -25.21 3.64
CA HIS A 447 36.73 -26.50 3.28
C HIS A 447 36.95 -26.56 1.77
N LEU A 448 38.20 -26.73 1.35
CA LEU A 448 38.62 -26.72 -0.04
C LEU A 448 38.85 -28.15 -0.52
N LYS A 449 38.16 -28.57 -1.58
CA LYS A 449 38.41 -29.85 -2.27
C LYS A 449 38.68 -29.64 -3.76
N PRO A 450 39.74 -30.22 -4.34
CA PRO A 450 39.90 -30.24 -5.79
C PRO A 450 38.78 -31.06 -6.44
N THR A 451 38.31 -30.61 -7.61
CA THR A 451 37.22 -31.28 -8.35
C THR A 451 37.74 -32.38 -9.30
N SER A 452 39.06 -32.46 -9.54
CA SER A 452 39.71 -33.49 -10.36
C SER A 452 40.07 -34.74 -9.56
N ASP A 453 39.73 -35.92 -10.06
CA ASP A 453 39.98 -37.23 -9.43
C ASP A 453 41.40 -37.79 -9.65
N SER A 454 42.29 -37.07 -10.33
CA SER A 454 43.66 -37.58 -10.53
C SER A 454 44.44 -37.59 -9.21
N SER A 455 45.09 -38.72 -8.93
CA SER A 455 45.88 -38.96 -7.72
C SER A 455 46.97 -37.92 -7.48
N PHE A 456 47.43 -37.23 -8.53
CA PHE A 456 48.38 -36.12 -8.48
C PHE A 456 47.84 -34.89 -7.72
N TYR A 457 46.54 -34.57 -7.86
CA TYR A 457 45.93 -33.41 -7.19
C TYR A 457 45.31 -33.76 -5.82
N GLN A 458 45.07 -35.05 -5.52
CA GLN A 458 44.60 -35.47 -4.19
C GLN A 458 45.65 -35.25 -3.09
N ALA A 459 46.95 -35.22 -3.43
CA ALA A 459 48.02 -34.85 -2.51
C ALA A 459 47.99 -33.38 -2.05
N TYR A 460 47.19 -32.53 -2.71
CA TYR A 460 47.01 -31.10 -2.41
C TYR A 460 45.70 -30.80 -1.64
N ASN A 461 45.11 -31.81 -1.00
CA ASN A 461 43.95 -31.60 -0.13
C ASN A 461 44.36 -30.69 1.04
N GLN A 462 43.90 -29.44 1.05
CA GLN A 462 44.24 -28.49 2.12
C GLN A 462 43.30 -28.64 3.32
N PRO A 463 43.80 -28.42 4.55
CA PRO A 463 42.96 -28.43 5.75
C PRO A 463 41.92 -27.30 5.76
N ASP A 464 40.94 -27.40 6.66
CA ASP A 464 39.94 -26.35 6.89
C ASP A 464 40.60 -25.00 7.12
N ASN A 465 40.29 -24.01 6.28
CA ASN A 465 40.77 -22.66 6.45
C ASN A 465 39.84 -21.89 7.39
N LEU A 466 40.39 -21.42 8.51
CA LEU A 466 39.70 -20.51 9.40
C LEU A 466 39.54 -19.15 8.71
N LEU A 467 38.32 -18.67 8.57
CA LEU A 467 37.98 -17.36 8.04
C LEU A 467 37.70 -16.39 9.19
N ILE A 468 38.37 -15.25 9.22
CA ILE A 468 38.18 -14.16 10.18
C ILE A 468 38.34 -12.84 9.44
N ALA A 469 37.39 -11.92 9.62
CA ALA A 469 37.59 -10.53 9.27
C ALA A 469 36.85 -9.56 10.18
N ILE A 470 37.35 -8.34 10.19
CA ILE A 470 36.70 -7.16 10.74
C ILE A 470 36.37 -6.20 9.61
N ASN A 471 35.15 -5.65 9.66
CA ASN A 471 34.65 -4.72 8.67
C ASN A 471 33.99 -3.51 9.36
N PRO A 472 34.75 -2.47 9.72
CA PRO A 472 34.18 -1.17 9.99
C PRO A 472 33.53 -0.58 8.73
N TYR A 473 32.33 -0.03 8.89
CA TYR A 473 31.59 0.57 7.79
C TYR A 473 30.78 1.80 8.23
N VAL A 474 30.53 2.68 7.25
CA VAL A 474 29.68 3.84 7.37
C VAL A 474 28.68 3.85 6.22
N GLN A 475 27.41 4.08 6.53
CA GLN A 475 26.34 4.16 5.55
C GLN A 475 25.52 5.44 5.76
N LEU A 476 25.30 6.17 4.67
CA LEU A 476 24.54 7.40 4.61
C LEU A 476 23.35 7.19 3.66
N ASP A 477 22.14 7.21 4.22
CA ASP A 477 20.90 7.01 3.48
C ASP A 477 20.04 8.27 3.48
N ARG A 478 19.81 8.82 2.29
CA ARG A 478 18.79 9.85 2.02
C ARG A 478 17.53 9.21 1.44
N GLN A 479 16.53 10.02 1.10
CA GLN A 479 15.30 9.51 0.51
C GLN A 479 15.54 8.78 -0.83
N TRP A 480 16.43 9.31 -1.68
CA TRP A 480 16.65 8.83 -3.05
C TRP A 480 18.05 8.25 -3.32
N LEU A 481 19.02 8.56 -2.47
CA LEU A 481 20.40 8.12 -2.63
C LEU A 481 20.88 7.51 -1.32
N GLY A 482 21.44 6.32 -1.36
CA GLY A 482 22.17 5.70 -0.28
C GLY A 482 23.60 5.42 -0.71
N VAL A 483 24.58 5.76 0.11
CA VAL A 483 25.99 5.46 -0.12
C VAL A 483 26.56 4.83 1.13
N GLY A 484 27.32 3.76 0.97
CA GLY A 484 28.04 3.13 2.05
C GLY A 484 29.46 2.79 1.63
N ILE A 485 30.36 2.91 2.58
CA ILE A 485 31.77 2.54 2.43
C ILE A 485 32.19 1.75 3.67
N GLY A 486 33.00 0.73 3.46
CA GLY A 486 33.56 -0.07 4.54
C GLY A 486 34.95 -0.55 4.17
N LEU A 487 35.68 -0.98 5.18
CA LEU A 487 37.03 -1.51 5.03
C LEU A 487 37.04 -2.90 5.63
N MET A 488 37.30 -3.92 4.82
CA MET A 488 37.43 -5.30 5.26
C MET A 488 38.90 -5.61 5.51
N ALA A 489 39.25 -5.93 6.75
CA ALA A 489 40.59 -6.40 7.11
C ALA A 489 40.47 -7.80 7.70
N GLY A 490 41.23 -8.75 7.18
CA GLY A 490 41.11 -10.16 7.55
C GLY A 490 41.42 -11.04 6.36
N ASN A 491 41.06 -12.32 6.44
CA ASN A 491 41.47 -13.32 5.47
C ASN A 491 40.26 -13.77 4.62
N LEU A 492 39.47 -12.80 4.14
CA LEU A 492 38.27 -13.04 3.35
C LEU A 492 38.50 -12.68 1.89
N GLY A 493 38.19 -13.63 0.99
CA GLY A 493 38.41 -13.48 -0.44
C GLY A 493 39.87 -13.73 -0.85
N PHE A 494 40.05 -13.93 -2.16
CA PHE A 494 41.34 -14.26 -2.76
C PHE A 494 41.64 -13.27 -3.89
N HIS A 495 42.89 -12.85 -4.01
CA HIS A 495 43.38 -12.05 -5.12
C HIS A 495 44.28 -12.89 -6.03
N ARG A 496 44.10 -12.70 -7.34
CA ARG A 496 44.96 -13.31 -8.35
C ARG A 496 46.30 -12.59 -8.38
N ILE A 497 47.40 -13.32 -8.17
CA ILE A 497 48.76 -12.84 -8.48
C ILE A 497 49.34 -13.75 -9.57
N TYR A 498 50.23 -13.20 -10.40
CA TYR A 498 50.90 -13.91 -11.50
C TYR A 498 51.67 -15.17 -11.04
N TYR A 499 51.93 -15.35 -9.75
CA TYR A 499 52.67 -16.48 -9.16
C TYR A 499 51.88 -17.29 -8.10
N GLY A 500 50.54 -17.23 -8.12
CA GLY A 500 49.66 -17.97 -7.20
C GLY A 500 48.60 -17.08 -6.55
N ASP A 501 47.47 -17.65 -6.17
CA ASP A 501 46.42 -16.89 -5.49
C ASP A 501 46.85 -16.57 -4.05
N LYS A 502 46.84 -15.28 -3.66
CA LYS A 502 47.03 -14.88 -2.25
C LYS A 502 45.71 -14.45 -1.64
N GLN A 503 45.52 -14.78 -0.37
CA GLN A 503 44.35 -14.34 0.39
C GLN A 503 44.37 -12.81 0.51
N SER A 504 43.22 -12.16 0.28
CA SER A 504 43.12 -10.72 0.51
C SER A 504 43.25 -10.45 2.00
N VAL A 505 44.11 -9.50 2.37
CA VAL A 505 44.33 -9.07 3.76
C VAL A 505 43.56 -7.78 4.07
N LEU A 506 43.36 -6.95 3.05
CA LEU A 506 42.73 -5.64 3.17
C LEU A 506 41.95 -5.30 1.90
N ASP A 507 40.71 -4.87 2.06
CA ASP A 507 39.81 -4.58 0.96
C ASP A 507 38.79 -3.49 1.27
N VAL A 508 38.24 -2.91 0.22
CA VAL A 508 37.18 -1.90 0.33
C VAL A 508 35.83 -2.53 0.01
N GLN A 509 34.84 -2.20 0.83
CA GLN A 509 33.43 -2.42 0.58
C GLN A 509 32.80 -1.11 0.13
N ALA A 510 31.97 -1.15 -0.92
CA ALA A 510 31.16 -0.01 -1.33
C ALA A 510 29.74 -0.45 -1.61
N SER A 511 28.76 0.39 -1.29
CA SER A 511 27.35 0.16 -1.60
C SER A 511 26.72 1.44 -2.12
N LEU A 512 25.97 1.33 -3.21
CA LEU A 512 25.21 2.42 -3.80
C LEU A 512 23.75 1.99 -3.92
N ARG A 513 22.84 2.85 -3.48
CA ARG A 513 21.41 2.69 -3.67
C ARG A 513 20.85 3.93 -4.34
N VAL A 514 20.09 3.72 -5.42
CA VAL A 514 19.38 4.79 -6.12
C VAL A 514 17.88 4.47 -6.10
N GLY A 515 17.06 5.41 -5.65
CA GLY A 515 15.61 5.27 -5.54
C GLY A 515 15.09 5.21 -4.10
N SER A 516 13.76 5.22 -3.98
CA SER A 516 13.04 5.29 -2.71
C SER A 516 12.81 3.89 -2.15
N ARG A 517 13.35 3.62 -0.94
CA ARG A 517 13.22 2.32 -0.24
C ARG A 517 11.77 1.80 -0.19
N PRO A 518 10.77 2.63 0.16
CA PRO A 518 9.38 2.19 0.16
C PRO A 518 8.82 1.75 -1.19
N GLN A 519 9.26 2.35 -2.29
CA GLN A 519 8.64 2.13 -3.60
C GLN A 519 9.49 1.19 -4.47
N LEU A 520 10.53 1.71 -5.09
CA LEU A 520 11.43 0.98 -5.97
C LEU A 520 12.82 1.61 -5.84
N PHE A 521 13.84 0.76 -5.74
CA PHE A 521 15.23 1.19 -5.71
C PHE A 521 16.13 0.17 -6.39
N ALA A 522 17.22 0.65 -6.96
CA ALA A 522 18.31 -0.17 -7.46
C ALA A 522 19.45 -0.18 -6.44
N ILE A 523 20.16 -1.31 -6.37
CA ILE A 523 21.38 -1.45 -5.59
C ILE A 523 22.55 -1.87 -6.46
N ALA A 524 23.72 -1.36 -6.11
CA ALA A 524 25.00 -1.81 -6.62
C ALA A 524 25.98 -1.91 -5.45
N ASP A 525 26.34 -3.14 -5.10
CA ASP A 525 27.28 -3.42 -4.02
C ASP A 525 28.57 -4.01 -4.56
N TYR A 526 29.68 -3.60 -3.96
CA TYR A 526 31.02 -4.09 -4.20
C TYR A 526 31.58 -4.67 -2.89
N ASN A 527 32.05 -5.92 -2.92
CA ASN A 527 32.53 -6.68 -1.76
C ASN A 527 31.52 -6.74 -0.60
N PHE A 528 30.27 -7.05 -0.90
CA PHE A 528 29.22 -7.22 0.09
C PHE A 528 29.45 -8.45 0.97
N LEU A 529 29.42 -8.26 2.29
CA LEU A 529 29.60 -9.30 3.33
C LEU A 529 28.39 -9.48 4.25
N GLY A 530 27.24 -8.86 3.95
CA GLY A 530 26.12 -8.68 4.90
C GLY A 530 25.60 -9.92 5.63
N TYR A 531 25.66 -11.09 5.00
CA TYR A 531 25.23 -12.37 5.57
C TYR A 531 26.40 -13.25 5.98
N GLY A 532 27.63 -12.79 5.73
CA GLY A 532 28.85 -13.51 6.01
C GLY A 532 29.29 -14.48 4.92
N SER A 533 29.15 -14.17 3.64
CA SER A 533 29.75 -15.03 2.60
C SER A 533 31.25 -15.24 2.83
N ALA A 534 31.75 -16.46 2.61
CA ALA A 534 33.19 -16.74 2.70
C ALA A 534 34.03 -15.95 1.68
N ASN A 535 33.44 -15.66 0.53
CA ASN A 535 34.00 -14.76 -0.48
C ASN A 535 33.07 -13.55 -0.64
N PRO A 536 33.55 -12.29 -0.50
CA PRO A 536 32.73 -11.10 -0.74
C PRO A 536 32.07 -11.10 -2.12
N GLN A 537 30.90 -10.47 -2.24
CA GLN A 537 30.11 -10.50 -3.47
C GLN A 537 29.89 -9.13 -4.08
N HIS A 538 29.90 -9.07 -5.40
CA HIS A 538 29.38 -7.94 -6.16
C HIS A 538 27.90 -8.21 -6.47
N ARG A 539 27.03 -7.27 -6.14
CA ARG A 539 25.58 -7.42 -6.32
C ARG A 539 25.03 -6.27 -7.14
N LEU A 540 24.17 -6.61 -8.10
CA LEU A 540 23.36 -5.65 -8.85
C LEU A 540 21.93 -6.13 -8.77
N GLY A 541 21.01 -5.27 -8.33
CA GLY A 541 19.63 -5.70 -8.14
C GLY A 541 18.62 -4.57 -8.03
N LEU A 542 17.35 -4.97 -8.08
CA LEU A 542 16.21 -4.11 -7.86
C LEU A 542 15.47 -4.57 -6.60
N GLY A 543 15.04 -3.62 -5.79
CA GLY A 543 14.30 -3.88 -4.57
C GLY A 543 13.06 -3.00 -4.43
N THR A 544 12.11 -3.48 -3.65
CA THR A 544 10.88 -2.78 -3.30
C THR A 544 10.53 -2.97 -1.83
N GLY A 545 10.05 -1.90 -1.20
CA GLY A 545 9.50 -1.92 0.15
C GLY A 545 7.98 -2.09 0.20
N PHE A 546 7.34 -2.36 -0.94
CA PHE A 546 5.88 -2.56 -1.04
C PHE A 546 5.06 -1.39 -0.45
N GLY A 547 5.50 -0.15 -0.69
CA GLY A 547 4.87 1.06 -0.18
C GLY A 547 5.17 1.39 1.29
N GLY A 548 5.94 0.53 1.97
CA GLY A 548 6.26 0.66 3.39
C GLY A 548 7.74 0.51 3.70
N THR A 549 8.07 0.49 4.99
CA THR A 549 9.46 0.31 5.46
C THR A 549 9.65 -0.95 6.30
N ARG A 550 8.56 -1.70 6.55
CA ARG A 550 8.58 -2.89 7.40
C ARG A 550 9.20 -4.06 6.68
N TRP A 551 8.74 -4.35 5.46
CA TRP A 551 9.28 -5.42 4.62
C TRP A 551 9.90 -4.85 3.36
N GLN A 552 11.00 -5.46 2.93
CA GLN A 552 11.72 -5.17 1.71
C GLN A 552 12.13 -6.48 1.05
N VAL A 553 12.00 -6.54 -0.27
CA VAL A 553 12.53 -7.65 -1.07
C VAL A 553 13.43 -7.07 -2.15
N ILE A 554 14.56 -7.72 -2.37
CA ILE A 554 15.56 -7.36 -3.38
C ILE A 554 15.85 -8.61 -4.20
N GLY A 555 15.81 -8.47 -5.52
CA GLY A 555 16.18 -9.53 -6.46
C GLY A 555 17.21 -9.01 -7.45
N GLY A 556 18.16 -9.84 -7.84
CA GLY A 556 19.20 -9.41 -8.77
C GLY A 556 20.20 -10.49 -9.13
N ALA A 557 21.36 -10.07 -9.60
CA ALA A 557 22.49 -10.93 -9.89
C ALA A 557 23.62 -10.64 -8.89
N ALA A 558 24.22 -11.71 -8.36
CA ALA A 558 25.37 -11.67 -7.49
C ALA A 558 26.50 -12.50 -8.09
N ARG A 559 27.73 -12.03 -7.97
CA ARG A 559 28.93 -12.80 -8.28
C ARG A 559 29.91 -12.68 -7.13
N ALA A 560 30.62 -13.76 -6.82
CA ALA A 560 31.76 -13.68 -5.90
C ALA A 560 32.91 -12.84 -6.49
N LYS A 561 33.77 -12.33 -5.62
CA LYS A 561 34.95 -11.55 -5.98
C LYS A 561 36.04 -12.43 -6.61
N ASP A 562 36.66 -11.92 -7.68
CA ASP A 562 37.92 -12.39 -8.27
C ASP A 562 38.11 -13.91 -8.36
N TYR A 563 37.07 -14.64 -8.78
CA TYR A 563 37.15 -16.09 -8.98
C TYR A 563 36.98 -16.45 -10.46
N ASN A 564 37.99 -17.09 -11.04
CA ASN A 564 37.88 -17.71 -12.36
C ASN A 564 37.04 -18.98 -12.24
N ILE A 565 36.26 -19.29 -13.26
CA ILE A 565 35.46 -20.53 -13.35
C ILE A 565 35.78 -21.22 -14.66
N ALA A 566 35.48 -22.52 -14.73
CA ALA A 566 35.67 -23.30 -15.94
C ALA A 566 34.91 -22.71 -17.14
N GLU A 567 35.46 -22.93 -18.33
CA GLU A 567 34.87 -22.46 -19.58
C GLU A 567 33.45 -23.02 -19.76
N GLY A 568 32.49 -22.18 -20.15
CA GLY A 568 31.07 -22.55 -20.27
C GLY A 568 30.22 -22.39 -19.00
N GLN A 569 30.81 -22.07 -17.84
CA GLN A 569 30.05 -21.81 -16.61
C GLN A 569 29.64 -20.32 -16.46
N SER A 570 28.53 -20.03 -15.77
CA SER A 570 28.12 -18.66 -15.44
C SER A 570 28.80 -18.14 -14.17
N ARG A 571 29.35 -16.92 -14.23
CA ARG A 571 29.92 -16.21 -13.06
C ARG A 571 28.88 -15.55 -12.18
N TRP A 572 27.67 -15.39 -12.71
CA TRP A 572 26.57 -14.71 -12.05
C TRP A 572 25.55 -15.73 -11.58
N SER A 573 25.09 -15.51 -10.36
CA SER A 573 24.00 -16.24 -9.75
C SER A 573 22.85 -15.27 -9.54
N GLY A 574 21.62 -15.69 -9.81
CA GLY A 574 20.47 -14.94 -9.33
C GLY A 574 20.51 -14.89 -7.80
N PHE A 575 20.01 -13.84 -7.17
CA PHE A 575 19.79 -13.83 -5.74
C PHE A 575 18.44 -13.22 -5.40
N VAL A 576 17.91 -13.63 -4.25
CA VAL A 576 16.75 -13.02 -3.61
C VAL A 576 17.11 -12.74 -2.15
N GLU A 577 16.85 -11.53 -1.72
CA GLU A 577 16.99 -11.06 -0.35
C GLU A 577 15.64 -10.58 0.15
N ALA A 578 15.23 -11.00 1.34
CA ALA A 578 14.06 -10.50 2.02
C ALA A 578 14.47 -9.95 3.39
N ARG A 579 14.03 -8.74 3.74
CA ARG A 579 14.29 -8.09 5.01
C ARG A 579 12.97 -7.63 5.63
N GLY A 580 12.80 -7.84 6.92
CA GLY A 580 11.59 -7.52 7.67
C GLY A 580 11.89 -6.97 9.06
N THR A 581 11.12 -5.99 9.52
CA THR A 581 10.99 -5.65 10.94
C THR A 581 9.77 -6.37 11.52
N LEU A 582 10.04 -7.37 12.36
CA LEU A 582 9.01 -8.23 12.96
C LEU A 582 8.25 -7.45 14.04
N THR A 583 9.02 -6.81 14.92
CA THR A 583 8.54 -5.89 15.96
C THR A 583 9.38 -4.60 15.90
N PRO A 584 9.05 -3.55 16.67
CA PRO A 584 9.89 -2.33 16.70
C PRO A 584 11.34 -2.57 17.14
N GLN A 585 11.60 -3.70 17.81
CA GLN A 585 12.92 -4.09 18.30
C GLN A 585 13.57 -5.17 17.41
N TRP A 586 12.81 -6.11 16.88
CA TRP A 586 13.35 -7.25 16.14
C TRP A 586 13.31 -7.04 14.62
N GLN A 587 14.46 -7.23 13.98
CA GLN A 587 14.61 -7.32 12.54
C GLN A 587 15.13 -8.69 12.13
N ALA A 588 14.69 -9.18 10.98
CA ALA A 588 15.16 -10.42 10.38
C ALA A 588 15.40 -10.22 8.89
N SER A 589 16.40 -10.89 8.34
CA SER A 589 16.60 -10.95 6.89
C SER A 589 17.16 -12.28 6.43
N SER A 590 16.84 -12.64 5.21
CA SER A 590 17.25 -13.88 4.55
C SER A 590 17.79 -13.59 3.17
N PHE A 591 18.79 -14.36 2.75
CA PHE A 591 19.43 -14.26 1.43
C PHE A 591 19.60 -15.65 0.83
N LEU A 592 19.34 -15.77 -0.46
CA LEU A 592 19.45 -17.02 -1.20
C LEU A 592 19.99 -16.76 -2.61
N THR A 593 20.95 -17.56 -3.08
CA THR A 593 21.33 -17.59 -4.50
C THR A 593 20.55 -18.66 -5.28
N LEU A 594 20.25 -18.37 -6.54
CA LEU A 594 19.40 -19.15 -7.43
C LEU A 594 20.04 -19.34 -8.81
N GLY A 595 19.73 -20.45 -9.47
CA GLY A 595 20.03 -20.67 -10.89
C GLY A 595 21.48 -21.06 -11.24
N ASN A 596 22.43 -20.95 -10.31
CA ASN A 596 23.81 -21.36 -10.53
C ASN A 596 24.19 -22.54 -9.62
N PRO A 597 24.40 -23.76 -10.15
CA PRO A 597 24.80 -24.91 -9.33
C PRO A 597 26.21 -24.75 -8.76
N ASN A 598 27.04 -23.90 -9.36
CA ASN A 598 28.43 -23.69 -8.96
C ASN A 598 28.59 -22.56 -7.94
N GLN A 599 27.49 -21.90 -7.55
CA GLN A 599 27.47 -20.92 -6.47
C GLN A 599 26.11 -20.95 -5.75
N GLN A 600 26.10 -21.63 -4.61
CA GLN A 600 24.94 -21.77 -3.74
C GLN A 600 25.24 -21.11 -2.40
N GLN A 601 24.31 -20.30 -1.91
CA GLN A 601 24.42 -19.68 -0.61
C GLN A 601 23.03 -19.48 -0.02
N ILE A 602 22.92 -19.78 1.26
CA ILE A 602 21.82 -19.37 2.12
C ILE A 602 22.38 -18.56 3.28
N GLY A 603 21.74 -17.43 3.58
CA GLY A 603 22.12 -16.53 4.66
C GLY A 603 20.89 -16.14 5.47
N LEU A 604 21.04 -16.09 6.79
CA LEU A 604 20.04 -15.60 7.73
C LEU A 604 20.69 -14.58 8.64
N ARG A 605 19.99 -13.49 8.96
CA ARG A 605 20.44 -12.47 9.90
C ARG A 605 19.29 -12.04 10.79
N PHE A 606 19.57 -11.98 12.08
CA PHE A 606 18.65 -11.46 13.10
C PHE A 606 19.29 -10.27 13.77
N GLY A 607 18.51 -9.23 14.00
CA GLY A 607 18.96 -8.04 14.70
C GLY A 607 17.97 -7.60 15.76
N TYR A 608 18.53 -7.07 16.83
CA TYR A 608 17.80 -6.47 17.94
C TYR A 608 18.20 -5.01 18.08
N ARG A 609 17.22 -4.11 17.99
CA ARG A 609 17.37 -2.69 18.27
C ARG A 609 17.29 -2.50 19.78
N LEU A 610 18.39 -2.00 20.35
CA LEU A 610 18.46 -1.66 21.76
C LEU A 610 17.54 -0.45 22.03
N PRO A 611 16.75 -0.47 23.11
CA PRO A 611 15.95 0.69 23.49
C PRO A 611 16.88 1.88 23.79
N GLY A 612 16.71 2.97 23.04
CA GLY A 612 17.45 4.20 23.30
C GLY A 612 17.04 4.82 24.64
N LYS A 613 17.96 5.51 25.31
CA LYS A 613 17.59 6.39 26.42
C LYS A 613 16.72 7.52 25.83
N SER A 614 15.46 7.59 26.23
CA SER A 614 14.61 8.74 25.94
C SER A 614 15.24 9.96 26.60
N THR A 615 15.83 10.86 25.83
CA THR A 615 16.13 12.22 26.29
C THR A 615 14.83 13.01 26.28
N ARG A 616 13.89 12.65 27.19
CA ARG A 616 12.90 13.63 27.63
C ARG A 616 13.67 14.71 28.39
N ARG A 617 13.81 15.88 27.78
CA ARG A 617 13.80 17.15 28.49
C ARG A 617 12.55 17.89 28.08
#